data_AF-K3YT91-F1
#
_entry.id   AF-K3YT91-F1
#
_cell.length_a   1.000
_cell.length_b   1.000
_cell.length_c   1.000
_cell.angle_alpha   90.00
_cell.angle_beta   90.00
_cell.angle_gamma   90.00
#
_symmetry.space_group_name_H-M   'P 1'
#
loop_
_entity.id
_entity.type
_entity.pdbx_description
1 polymer ?
#
loop_
_entity_poly.entity_id
_entity_poly.type
_entity_poly.pdbx_seq_one_letter_code
_entity_poly.pdbx_strand_id
1 'polypeptide(L)'
;MLRACGGTAPAAVPALVRARLARRASSAAYAAATVADASSASSALEELAAERKGFAKVVLKKGKTQIFRDGSPMVYSGAVDRIIGRPPPKSGDVVLVADGTEKPIGWGLYNSVSMFCVRLMQLEEEARRDPTCALNMETLLEARISSAVNLRKSLGLPSANTNAYRLINSEGDRLSGLIVDIFADVAVIASSAAWVEKYREEIQFLVSKVNGISHIKWRPSADILKEEGLDILEKKEPASSCSTVKVMENGIVYLVSLEGQKTGFYADQRENRHFISLLSKDQRVLDICCYSGGFALNAAKGGADNVIGIDSSGSALDLANENIILNELNPGRISFVKGDATAFMKGAISKNELWDLVILDPPKLAPRKKVRVIAPLDLEDLLVII
;
A
#
# COMPACT_ATOMS: atom_id res chain seq x y z
N MET A 1 -32.62 58.83 20.58
CA MET A 1 -32.10 60.15 20.16
C MET A 1 -30.57 60.05 20.12
N LEU A 2 -29.98 59.93 18.92
CA LEU A 2 -28.54 60.10 18.58
C LEU A 2 -28.39 59.63 17.12
N ARG A 3 -28.73 60.50 16.16
CA ARG A 3 -27.82 61.29 15.31
C ARG A 3 -26.83 60.44 14.50
N ALA A 4 -27.16 60.29 13.23
CA ALA A 4 -26.27 59.93 12.14
C ALA A 4 -25.56 61.18 11.56
N CYS A 5 -24.30 61.01 11.20
CA CYS A 5 -23.53 61.69 10.14
C CYS A 5 -22.41 60.70 9.81
N GLY A 6 -22.06 60.29 8.59
CA GLY A 6 -22.26 60.79 7.24
C GLY A 6 -21.06 60.23 6.48
N GLY A 7 -21.22 59.09 5.81
CA GLY A 7 -20.15 58.37 5.13
C GLY A 7 -19.86 58.95 3.74
N THR A 8 -18.60 59.31 3.50
CA THR A 8 -18.07 59.77 2.21
C THR A 8 -17.74 58.60 1.28
N ALA A 9 -17.99 58.80 -0.01
CA ALA A 9 -17.77 57.90 -1.15
C ALA A 9 -16.29 57.44 -1.33
N PRO A 10 -16.02 56.35 -2.06
CA PRO A 10 -14.73 55.67 -2.04
C PRO A 10 -13.69 56.37 -2.92
N ALA A 11 -12.47 56.47 -2.40
CA ALA A 11 -11.29 56.91 -3.13
C ALA A 11 -10.88 55.90 -4.21
N ALA A 12 -10.33 56.45 -5.28
CA ALA A 12 -9.96 55.82 -6.54
C ALA A 12 -9.10 54.55 -6.41
N VAL A 13 -9.42 53.58 -7.26
CA VAL A 13 -8.61 52.38 -7.52
C VAL A 13 -7.23 52.82 -8.07
N PRO A 14 -6.10 52.43 -7.44
CA PRO A 14 -4.78 52.76 -7.92
C PRO A 14 -4.48 52.13 -9.29
N ALA A 15 -3.66 52.82 -10.08
CA ALA A 15 -3.29 52.56 -11.48
C ALA A 15 -2.59 51.21 -11.79
N LEU A 16 -2.72 50.18 -10.95
CA LEU A 16 -2.18 48.84 -11.21
C LEU A 16 -3.14 47.89 -11.92
N VAL A 17 -4.42 48.24 -12.10
CA VAL A 17 -5.43 47.33 -12.69
C VAL A 17 -5.50 47.44 -14.22
N ARG A 18 -5.03 48.53 -14.83
CA ARG A 18 -4.97 48.65 -16.31
C ARG A 18 -3.80 47.91 -16.97
N ALA A 19 -2.75 47.54 -16.22
CA ALA A 19 -1.61 46.79 -16.75
C ALA A 19 -1.84 45.26 -16.85
N ARG A 20 -2.90 44.74 -16.22
CA ARG A 20 -3.22 43.28 -16.24
C ARG A 20 -4.13 42.83 -17.39
N LEU A 21 -4.81 43.76 -18.07
CA LEU A 21 -5.67 43.42 -19.21
C LEU A 21 -4.94 43.46 -20.56
N ALA A 22 -3.88 44.26 -20.71
CA ALA A 22 -3.06 44.27 -21.94
C ALA A 22 -2.09 43.08 -22.06
N ARG A 23 -1.67 42.45 -20.94
CA ARG A 23 -0.81 41.25 -20.95
C ARG A 23 -1.56 39.95 -21.25
N ARG A 24 -2.89 39.90 -21.11
CA ARG A 24 -3.70 38.71 -21.40
C ARG A 24 -3.95 38.48 -22.90
N ALA A 25 -3.90 39.52 -23.73
CA ALA A 25 -4.01 39.36 -25.18
C ALA A 25 -2.70 38.83 -25.82
N SER A 26 -1.54 39.20 -25.26
CA SER A 26 -0.23 38.71 -25.71
C SER A 26 0.09 37.28 -25.19
N SER A 27 -0.36 36.90 -23.98
CA SER A 27 -0.12 35.55 -23.46
C SER A 27 -1.01 34.48 -24.11
N ALA A 28 -2.19 34.84 -24.62
CA ALA A 28 -3.06 33.91 -25.35
C ALA A 28 -2.49 33.56 -26.74
N ALA A 29 -1.84 34.52 -27.42
CA ALA A 29 -1.16 34.27 -28.68
C ALA A 29 0.14 33.46 -28.49
N TYR A 30 0.88 33.69 -27.39
CA TYR A 30 2.08 32.89 -27.07
C TYR A 30 1.72 31.46 -26.61
N ALA A 31 0.64 31.30 -25.85
CA ALA A 31 0.14 29.98 -25.42
C ALA A 31 -0.44 29.17 -26.60
N ALA A 32 -1.08 29.82 -27.59
CA ALA A 32 -1.52 29.14 -28.81
C ALA A 32 -0.35 28.71 -29.71
N ALA A 33 0.75 29.49 -29.74
CA ALA A 33 1.95 29.14 -30.49
C ALA A 33 2.76 28.00 -29.82
N THR A 34 2.79 27.91 -28.49
CA THR A 34 3.46 26.80 -27.78
C THR A 34 2.66 25.51 -27.74
N VAL A 35 1.36 25.54 -28.05
CA VAL A 35 0.51 24.33 -28.16
C VAL A 35 0.56 23.74 -29.57
N ALA A 36 0.89 24.53 -30.59
CA ALA A 36 1.07 24.05 -31.96
C ALA A 36 2.43 23.36 -32.20
N ASP A 37 3.44 23.62 -31.37
CA ASP A 37 4.80 23.07 -31.55
C ASP A 37 5.11 21.84 -30.67
N ALA A 38 4.17 21.43 -29.80
CA ALA A 38 4.29 20.21 -29.00
C ALA A 38 3.74 18.95 -29.70
N SER A 39 3.16 19.08 -30.89
CA SER A 39 2.63 17.96 -31.67
C SER A 39 3.65 17.33 -32.63
N SER A 40 4.88 17.83 -32.68
CA SER A 40 5.94 17.36 -33.59
C SER A 40 7.09 16.63 -32.88
N ALA A 41 7.14 16.65 -31.55
CA ALA A 41 8.13 15.88 -30.79
C ALA A 41 7.73 14.39 -30.77
N SER A 42 8.58 13.59 -31.41
CA SER A 42 8.52 12.12 -31.39
C SER A 42 8.59 11.59 -29.95
N SER A 43 7.81 10.56 -29.63
CA SER A 43 7.79 9.96 -28.28
C SER A 43 9.10 9.23 -28.02
N ALA A 44 9.65 9.37 -26.81
CA ALA A 44 10.87 8.65 -26.43
C ALA A 44 10.63 7.14 -26.48
N LEU A 45 9.44 6.69 -26.08
CA LEU A 45 9.05 5.28 -26.21
C LEU A 45 8.83 4.86 -27.66
N GLU A 46 8.35 5.73 -28.55
CA GLU A 46 8.26 5.43 -29.99
C GLU A 46 9.64 5.23 -30.62
N GLU A 47 10.60 6.10 -30.32
CA GLU A 47 11.97 6.00 -30.81
C GLU A 47 12.64 4.70 -30.33
N LEU A 48 12.59 4.46 -29.02
CA LEU A 48 13.18 3.26 -28.42
C LEU A 48 12.49 1.96 -28.88
N ALA A 49 11.18 2.01 -29.12
CA ALA A 49 10.44 0.86 -29.66
C ALA A 49 10.75 0.62 -31.16
N ALA A 50 11.00 1.68 -31.93
CA ALA A 50 11.38 1.59 -33.34
C ALA A 50 12.75 0.94 -33.52
N GLU A 51 13.71 1.26 -32.64
CA GLU A 51 15.04 0.64 -32.60
C GLU A 51 14.98 -0.86 -32.28
N ARG A 52 13.98 -1.30 -31.51
CA ARG A 52 13.86 -2.66 -30.96
C ARG A 52 12.79 -3.54 -31.64
N LYS A 53 12.21 -3.10 -32.77
CA LYS A 53 11.12 -3.74 -33.56
C LYS A 53 10.29 -4.79 -32.82
N GLY A 54 8.99 -4.51 -32.60
CA GLY A 54 7.99 -5.57 -32.37
C GLY A 54 7.14 -5.47 -31.11
N PHE A 55 7.15 -4.35 -30.38
CA PHE A 55 6.23 -4.18 -29.24
C PHE A 55 4.79 -3.99 -29.71
N ALA A 56 3.87 -4.77 -29.13
CA ALA A 56 2.46 -4.54 -29.31
C ALA A 56 2.02 -3.26 -28.57
N LYS A 57 1.01 -2.57 -29.10
CA LYS A 57 0.38 -1.40 -28.49
C LYS A 57 -1.01 -1.77 -27.97
N VAL A 58 -1.27 -1.48 -26.71
CA VAL A 58 -2.61 -1.48 -26.11
C VAL A 58 -3.16 -0.06 -26.19
N VAL A 59 -4.16 0.13 -27.04
CA VAL A 59 -4.77 1.44 -27.29
C VAL A 59 -5.97 1.61 -26.37
N LEU A 60 -5.98 2.71 -25.61
CA LEU A 60 -7.03 3.03 -24.66
C LEU A 60 -8.22 3.73 -25.36
N LYS A 61 -9.41 3.55 -24.78
CA LYS A 61 -10.61 4.30 -25.18
C LYS A 61 -10.39 5.80 -25.03
N LYS A 62 -10.95 6.58 -25.96
CA LYS A 62 -10.86 8.05 -25.95
C LYS A 62 -11.30 8.63 -24.59
N GLY A 63 -10.48 9.52 -24.03
CA GLY A 63 -10.75 10.18 -22.74
C GLY A 63 -10.48 9.34 -21.48
N LYS A 64 -9.93 8.11 -21.60
CA LYS A 64 -9.61 7.25 -20.44
C LYS A 64 -8.14 7.28 -20.01
N THR A 65 -7.35 8.23 -20.52
CA THR A 65 -5.90 8.30 -20.28
C THR A 65 -5.51 9.07 -19.02
N GLN A 66 -6.37 9.99 -18.56
CA GLN A 66 -6.03 10.89 -17.45
C GLN A 66 -5.72 10.15 -16.14
N ILE A 67 -6.53 9.13 -15.80
CA ILE A 67 -6.34 8.35 -14.57
C ILE A 67 -4.95 7.70 -14.47
N PHE A 68 -4.34 7.34 -15.62
CA PHE A 68 -3.01 6.74 -15.67
C PHE A 68 -1.90 7.79 -15.55
N ARG A 69 -2.12 8.97 -16.14
CA ARG A 69 -1.22 10.13 -15.95
C ARG A 69 -1.25 10.65 -14.52
N ASP A 70 -2.38 10.50 -13.84
CA ASP A 70 -2.54 10.82 -12.42
C ASP A 70 -1.94 9.74 -11.50
N GLY A 71 -1.33 8.69 -12.07
CA GLY A 71 -0.51 7.73 -11.34
C GLY A 71 -1.14 6.36 -11.11
N SER A 72 -2.36 6.09 -11.59
CA SER A 72 -2.91 4.72 -11.53
C SER A 72 -2.08 3.78 -12.40
N PRO A 73 -1.52 2.68 -11.85
CA PRO A 73 -0.72 1.76 -12.64
C PRO A 73 -1.54 0.64 -13.29
N MET A 74 -2.86 0.60 -13.07
CA MET A 74 -3.69 -0.56 -13.42
C MET A 74 -4.63 -0.27 -14.59
N VAL A 75 -4.26 -0.71 -15.79
CA VAL A 75 -5.13 -0.62 -16.97
C VAL A 75 -6.14 -1.75 -16.95
N TYR A 76 -7.38 -1.41 -16.62
CA TYR A 76 -8.49 -2.37 -16.67
C TYR A 76 -8.83 -2.77 -18.11
N SER A 77 -9.21 -4.02 -18.33
CA SER A 77 -9.64 -4.53 -19.65
C SER A 77 -10.75 -3.68 -20.27
N GLY A 78 -11.69 -3.16 -19.46
CA GLY A 78 -12.76 -2.27 -19.91
C GLY A 78 -12.30 -0.91 -20.43
N ALA A 79 -11.06 -0.48 -20.14
CA ALA A 79 -10.46 0.76 -20.65
C ALA A 79 -9.77 0.59 -22.01
N VAL A 80 -9.54 -0.65 -22.46
CA VAL A 80 -8.90 -0.98 -23.73
C VAL A 80 -9.90 -0.85 -24.88
N ASP A 81 -9.51 -0.18 -25.96
CA ASP A 81 -10.25 -0.08 -27.22
C ASP A 81 -9.83 -1.18 -28.19
N ARG A 82 -8.52 -1.29 -28.45
CA ARG A 82 -7.94 -2.28 -29.37
C ARG A 82 -6.48 -2.59 -29.01
N ILE A 83 -5.99 -3.71 -29.51
CA ILE A 83 -4.58 -4.12 -29.39
C ILE A 83 -3.98 -4.20 -30.80
N ILE A 84 -2.85 -3.55 -31.00
CA ILE A 84 -2.12 -3.50 -32.28
C ILE A 84 -0.83 -4.28 -32.12
N GLY A 85 -0.66 -5.35 -32.89
CA GLY A 85 0.54 -6.19 -32.88
C GLY A 85 0.27 -7.50 -33.61
N ARG A 86 1.22 -7.97 -34.40
CA ARG A 86 1.13 -9.26 -35.10
C ARG A 86 2.45 -10.03 -34.91
N PRO A 87 2.46 -11.17 -34.17
CA PRO A 87 1.32 -11.77 -33.47
C PRO A 87 0.79 -10.89 -32.31
N PRO A 88 -0.45 -11.12 -31.83
CA PRO A 88 -0.96 -10.48 -30.62
C PRO A 88 -0.06 -10.78 -29.40
N PRO A 89 0.04 -9.86 -28.43
CA PRO A 89 0.85 -10.06 -27.23
C PRO A 89 0.30 -11.20 -26.37
N LYS A 90 1.20 -11.91 -25.69
CA LYS A 90 0.91 -12.96 -24.72
C LYS A 90 1.10 -12.43 -23.30
N SER A 91 0.48 -13.08 -22.32
CA SER A 91 0.65 -12.71 -20.92
C SER A 91 2.13 -12.72 -20.53
N GLY A 92 2.58 -11.64 -19.88
CA GLY A 92 3.96 -11.38 -19.53
C GLY A 92 4.75 -10.58 -20.56
N ASP A 93 4.20 -10.32 -21.76
CA ASP A 93 4.88 -9.49 -22.77
C ASP A 93 4.91 -8.02 -22.35
N VAL A 94 6.01 -7.35 -22.71
CA VAL A 94 6.13 -5.89 -22.63
C VAL A 94 5.30 -5.29 -23.76
N VAL A 95 4.43 -4.34 -23.40
CA VAL A 95 3.57 -3.62 -24.34
C VAL A 95 3.64 -2.12 -24.11
N LEU A 96 3.46 -1.35 -25.17
CA LEU A 96 3.20 0.07 -25.07
C LEU A 96 1.72 0.28 -24.73
N VAL A 97 1.44 1.27 -23.90
CA VAL A 97 0.07 1.75 -23.65
C VAL A 97 -0.07 3.10 -24.31
N ALA A 98 -1.05 3.24 -25.19
CA ALA A 98 -1.24 4.42 -26.01
C ALA A 98 -2.64 5.02 -25.83
N ASP A 99 -2.77 6.32 -26.07
CA ASP A 99 -4.07 6.96 -26.15
C ASP A 99 -4.80 6.61 -27.45
N GLY A 100 -6.04 7.11 -27.61
CA GLY A 100 -6.87 6.82 -28.79
C GLY A 100 -6.29 7.30 -30.13
N THR A 101 -5.26 8.16 -30.11
CA THR A 101 -4.50 8.61 -31.30
C THR A 101 -3.25 7.77 -31.56
N GLU A 102 -3.07 6.68 -30.79
CA GLU A 102 -1.93 5.76 -30.82
C GLU A 102 -0.60 6.31 -30.30
N LYS A 103 -0.61 7.52 -29.74
CA LYS A 103 0.56 8.08 -29.06
C LYS A 103 0.79 7.38 -27.72
N PRO A 104 1.99 6.86 -27.43
CA PRO A 104 2.29 6.24 -26.14
C PRO A 104 2.12 7.22 -24.97
N ILE A 105 1.58 6.68 -23.89
CA ILE A 105 1.51 7.33 -22.58
C ILE A 105 2.40 6.61 -21.56
N GLY A 106 2.92 5.44 -21.91
CA GLY A 106 3.75 4.60 -21.05
C GLY A 106 3.90 3.20 -21.63
N TRP A 107 4.55 2.34 -20.86
CA TRP A 107 4.68 0.92 -21.17
C TRP A 107 4.40 0.08 -19.93
N GLY A 108 4.09 -1.20 -20.12
CA GLY A 108 3.77 -2.10 -19.03
C GLY A 108 3.82 -3.56 -19.44
N LEU A 109 3.41 -4.43 -18.51
CA LEU A 109 3.30 -5.86 -18.75
C LEU A 109 1.85 -6.25 -19.00
N TYR A 110 1.64 -6.92 -20.12
CA TYR A 110 0.33 -7.37 -20.57
C TYR A 110 -0.08 -8.67 -19.87
N ASN A 111 -1.37 -8.81 -19.58
CA ASN A 111 -1.97 -10.06 -19.14
C ASN A 111 -3.35 -10.20 -19.79
N SER A 112 -3.54 -11.25 -20.60
CA SER A 112 -4.80 -11.48 -21.31
C SER A 112 -5.93 -12.03 -20.43
N VAL A 113 -5.60 -12.56 -19.25
CA VAL A 113 -6.54 -13.21 -18.33
C VAL A 113 -6.99 -12.27 -17.22
N SER A 114 -6.07 -11.45 -16.71
CA SER A 114 -6.34 -10.53 -15.60
C SER A 114 -7.34 -9.43 -15.98
N MET A 115 -8.17 -9.02 -15.01
CA MET A 115 -8.93 -7.77 -15.13
C MET A 115 -8.01 -6.55 -15.33
N PHE A 116 -6.80 -6.59 -14.78
CA PHE A 116 -5.74 -5.61 -14.98
C PHE A 116 -4.92 -5.99 -16.22
N CYS A 117 -5.52 -5.79 -17.38
CA CYS A 117 -4.99 -6.19 -18.68
C CYS A 117 -3.57 -5.66 -18.97
N VAL A 118 -3.23 -4.47 -18.47
CA VAL A 118 -1.84 -4.01 -18.42
C VAL A 118 -1.54 -3.44 -17.04
N ARG A 119 -0.43 -3.87 -16.43
CA ARG A 119 0.18 -3.18 -15.28
C ARG A 119 1.25 -2.25 -15.82
N LEU A 120 1.00 -0.95 -15.74
CA LEU A 120 1.90 0.10 -16.19
C LEU A 120 3.19 0.07 -15.36
N MET A 121 4.29 -0.03 -16.09
CA MET A 121 5.63 -0.06 -15.53
C MET A 121 6.30 1.29 -15.63
N GLN A 122 6.09 2.12 -16.65
CA GLN A 122 6.66 3.47 -16.65
C GLN A 122 5.81 4.36 -17.54
N LEU A 123 5.65 5.62 -17.16
CA LEU A 123 5.00 6.62 -18.01
C LEU A 123 6.00 7.18 -19.05
N GLU A 124 5.47 7.70 -20.14
CA GLU A 124 6.27 8.34 -21.20
C GLU A 124 7.14 9.48 -20.64
N GLU A 125 6.61 10.31 -19.75
CA GLU A 125 7.36 11.40 -19.12
C GLU A 125 8.49 10.92 -18.20
N GLU A 126 8.36 9.72 -17.64
CA GLU A 126 9.42 9.09 -16.84
C GLU A 126 10.48 8.45 -17.71
N ALA A 127 10.07 7.76 -18.78
CA ALA A 127 10.97 7.19 -19.77
C ALA A 127 11.83 8.29 -20.42
N ARG A 128 11.27 9.49 -20.62
CA ARG A 128 12.04 10.65 -21.12
C ARG A 128 13.08 11.15 -20.11
N ARG A 129 12.77 11.12 -18.81
CA ARG A 129 13.69 11.56 -17.75
C ARG A 129 14.79 10.54 -17.47
N ASP A 130 14.45 9.26 -17.55
CA ASP A 130 15.38 8.16 -17.41
C ASP A 130 15.15 7.11 -18.52
N PRO A 131 15.83 7.27 -19.66
CA PRO A 131 15.73 6.34 -20.78
C PRO A 131 16.33 4.96 -20.49
N THR A 132 17.17 4.81 -19.45
CA THR A 132 17.84 3.53 -19.14
C THR A 132 16.85 2.48 -18.62
N CYS A 133 15.78 2.92 -17.97
CA CYS A 133 14.68 2.09 -17.50
C CYS A 133 13.61 1.85 -18.58
N ALA A 134 13.63 2.59 -19.68
CA ALA A 134 12.58 2.52 -20.69
C ALA A 134 12.59 1.15 -21.40
N LEU A 135 11.43 0.47 -21.34
CA LEU A 135 11.23 -0.87 -21.91
C LEU A 135 12.24 -1.91 -21.39
N ASN A 136 12.79 -1.70 -20.18
CA ASN A 136 13.75 -2.60 -19.54
C ASN A 136 13.31 -2.87 -18.10
N MET A 137 12.82 -4.09 -17.85
CA MET A 137 12.32 -4.48 -16.54
C MET A 137 13.42 -4.65 -15.49
N GLU A 138 14.61 -5.11 -15.88
CA GLU A 138 15.71 -5.37 -14.93
C GLU A 138 16.22 -4.06 -14.32
N THR A 139 16.56 -3.08 -15.18
CA THR A 139 17.02 -1.76 -14.72
C THR A 139 15.92 -1.00 -13.98
N LEU A 140 14.65 -1.13 -14.43
CA LEU A 140 13.52 -0.53 -13.73
C LEU A 140 13.31 -1.13 -12.32
N LEU A 141 13.46 -2.45 -12.18
CA LEU A 141 13.33 -3.12 -10.89
C LEU A 141 14.41 -2.66 -9.93
N GLU A 142 15.66 -2.63 -10.36
CA GLU A 142 16.78 -2.13 -9.57
C GLU A 142 16.54 -0.69 -9.11
N ALA A 143 16.14 0.20 -10.03
CA ALA A 143 15.86 1.60 -9.74
C ALA A 143 14.70 1.78 -8.74
N ARG A 144 13.62 0.99 -8.86
CA ARG A 144 12.45 1.07 -7.99
C ARG A 144 12.66 0.48 -6.62
N ILE A 145 13.34 -0.66 -6.55
CA ILE A 145 13.71 -1.26 -5.26
C ILE A 145 14.66 -0.31 -4.52
N SER A 146 15.64 0.27 -5.22
CA SER A 146 16.53 1.29 -4.63
C SER A 146 15.76 2.52 -4.14
N SER A 147 14.79 3.01 -4.93
CA SER A 147 13.92 4.11 -4.53
C SER A 147 13.08 3.78 -3.29
N ALA A 148 12.53 2.56 -3.22
CA ALA A 148 11.77 2.08 -2.07
C ALA A 148 12.64 2.00 -0.81
N VAL A 149 13.86 1.46 -0.92
CA VAL A 149 14.86 1.44 0.17
C VAL A 149 15.15 2.86 0.65
N ASN A 150 15.41 3.79 -0.25
CA ASN A 150 15.71 5.18 0.11
C ASN A 150 14.54 5.88 0.78
N LEU A 151 13.30 5.62 0.33
CA LEU A 151 12.10 6.11 0.99
C LEU A 151 11.97 5.56 2.42
N ARG A 152 12.25 4.28 2.67
CA ARG A 152 12.18 3.74 4.04
C ARG A 152 13.27 4.33 4.93
N LYS A 153 14.48 4.52 4.39
CA LYS A 153 15.56 5.21 5.10
C LYS A 153 15.19 6.64 5.48
N SER A 154 14.54 7.40 4.60
CA SER A 154 14.10 8.76 4.92
C SER A 154 12.97 8.82 5.96
N LEU A 155 12.21 7.73 6.09
CA LEU A 155 11.25 7.50 7.18
C LEU A 155 11.91 6.98 8.47
N GLY A 156 13.25 6.85 8.50
CA GLY A 156 13.98 6.36 9.67
C GLY A 156 13.90 4.84 9.86
N LEU A 157 13.74 4.06 8.79
CA LEU A 157 13.62 2.60 8.85
C LEU A 157 14.76 1.89 8.10
N PRO A 158 15.34 0.82 8.67
CA PRO A 158 15.19 0.41 10.07
C PRO A 158 15.83 1.44 11.04
N SER A 159 15.46 1.37 12.31
CA SER A 159 16.07 2.16 13.40
C SER A 159 16.56 1.25 14.52
N ALA A 160 17.21 1.83 15.54
CA ALA A 160 17.59 1.10 16.75
C ALA A 160 16.39 0.46 17.47
N ASN A 161 15.17 1.00 17.27
CA ASN A 161 13.96 0.56 17.95
C ASN A 161 12.96 -0.15 17.03
N THR A 162 13.22 -0.21 15.72
CA THR A 162 12.30 -0.80 14.74
C THR A 162 13.05 -1.51 13.61
N ASN A 163 12.90 -2.83 13.52
CA ASN A 163 13.41 -3.66 12.43
C ASN A 163 12.31 -4.51 11.74
N ALA A 164 11.03 -4.28 12.08
CA ALA A 164 9.88 -4.76 11.33
C ALA A 164 9.25 -3.63 10.50
N TYR A 165 9.22 -3.76 9.17
CA TYR A 165 8.63 -2.73 8.31
C TYR A 165 8.35 -3.23 6.89
N ARG A 166 7.44 -2.56 6.19
CA ARG A 166 7.22 -2.78 4.76
C ARG A 166 8.29 -2.09 3.93
N LEU A 167 9.07 -2.84 3.18
CA LEU A 167 10.04 -2.31 2.21
C LEU A 167 9.40 -1.94 0.87
N ILE A 168 8.49 -2.77 0.34
CA ILE A 168 7.79 -2.51 -0.93
C ILE A 168 6.28 -2.65 -0.71
N ASN A 169 5.52 -1.64 -1.14
CA ASN A 169 4.08 -1.52 -0.97
C ASN A 169 3.35 -1.46 -2.32
N SER A 170 3.58 -2.46 -3.17
CA SER A 170 2.84 -2.68 -4.40
C SER A 170 2.77 -1.41 -5.28
N GLU A 171 1.57 -0.96 -5.65
CA GLU A 171 1.32 0.24 -6.46
C GLU A 171 1.90 1.51 -5.83
N GLY A 172 1.97 1.59 -4.49
CA GLY A 172 2.54 2.73 -3.78
C GLY A 172 4.03 2.94 -4.06
N ASP A 173 4.75 1.84 -4.35
CA ASP A 173 6.15 1.86 -4.81
C ASP A 173 6.27 1.57 -6.30
N ARG A 174 5.15 1.67 -7.02
CA ARG A 174 5.07 1.47 -8.47
C ARG A 174 5.46 0.07 -8.91
N LEU A 175 5.36 -0.93 -8.04
CA LEU A 175 5.61 -2.33 -8.34
C LEU A 175 4.32 -3.11 -8.10
N SER A 176 3.29 -2.77 -8.86
CA SER A 176 1.92 -3.28 -8.70
C SER A 176 1.87 -4.82 -8.62
N GLY A 177 1.43 -5.35 -7.49
CA GLY A 177 1.35 -6.78 -7.18
C GLY A 177 2.54 -7.35 -6.38
N LEU A 178 3.59 -6.57 -6.14
CA LEU A 178 4.77 -6.94 -5.34
C LEU A 178 4.73 -6.27 -3.96
N ILE A 179 4.71 -7.08 -2.90
CA ILE A 179 4.87 -6.61 -1.53
C ILE A 179 6.13 -7.25 -0.94
N VAL A 180 6.93 -6.46 -0.22
CA VAL A 180 8.09 -6.98 0.53
C VAL A 180 8.02 -6.43 1.94
N ASP A 181 7.85 -7.30 2.91
CA ASP A 181 7.92 -6.98 4.34
C ASP A 181 9.23 -7.51 4.92
N ILE A 182 9.89 -6.70 5.75
CA ILE A 182 11.16 -7.02 6.40
C ILE A 182 10.87 -7.29 7.87
N PHE A 183 11.32 -8.44 8.36
CA PHE A 183 11.20 -8.90 9.73
C PHE A 183 12.60 -9.27 10.23
N ALA A 184 13.26 -8.34 10.91
CA ALA A 184 14.67 -8.45 11.28
C ALA A 184 15.54 -8.72 10.04
N ASP A 185 16.15 -9.90 9.94
CA ASP A 185 17.00 -10.31 8.82
C ASP A 185 16.28 -11.15 7.75
N VAL A 186 14.95 -11.28 7.85
CA VAL A 186 14.11 -12.02 6.92
C VAL A 186 13.30 -11.07 6.05
N ALA A 187 13.39 -11.21 4.73
CA ALA A 187 12.49 -10.57 3.79
C ALA A 187 11.37 -11.54 3.35
N VAL A 188 10.12 -11.19 3.64
CA VAL A 188 8.93 -11.90 3.17
C VAL A 188 8.40 -11.21 1.93
N ILE A 189 8.52 -11.86 0.79
CA ILE A 189 8.07 -11.36 -0.50
C ILE A 189 6.70 -11.97 -0.82
N ALA A 190 5.67 -11.14 -0.89
CA ALA A 190 4.34 -11.55 -1.31
C ALA A 190 4.08 -11.17 -2.76
N SER A 191 3.66 -12.16 -3.54
CA SER A 191 3.40 -12.03 -4.97
C SER A 191 1.91 -12.16 -5.26
N SER A 192 1.36 -11.23 -6.04
CA SER A 192 -0.06 -11.17 -6.39
C SER A 192 -0.30 -10.73 -7.85
N ALA A 193 0.74 -10.77 -8.68
CA ALA A 193 0.63 -10.49 -10.11
C ALA A 193 1.52 -11.43 -10.93
N ALA A 194 1.09 -11.80 -12.13
CA ALA A 194 1.79 -12.78 -12.95
C ALA A 194 3.22 -12.35 -13.31
N TRP A 195 3.45 -11.05 -13.49
CA TRP A 195 4.80 -10.57 -13.76
C TRP A 195 5.75 -10.72 -12.57
N VAL A 196 5.25 -10.65 -11.33
CA VAL A 196 6.09 -10.82 -10.15
C VAL A 196 6.64 -12.24 -10.10
N GLU A 197 5.82 -13.24 -10.48
CA GLU A 197 6.28 -14.61 -10.64
C GLU A 197 7.25 -14.76 -11.82
N LYS A 198 7.01 -14.08 -12.95
CA LYS A 198 7.92 -14.08 -14.10
C LYS A 198 9.33 -13.57 -13.74
N TYR A 199 9.41 -12.52 -12.92
CA TYR A 199 10.67 -11.89 -12.52
C TYR A 199 11.14 -12.31 -11.12
N ARG A 200 10.67 -13.47 -10.63
CA ARG A 200 10.92 -13.94 -9.26
C ARG A 200 12.41 -13.97 -8.90
N GLU A 201 13.24 -14.59 -9.73
CA GLU A 201 14.67 -14.76 -9.45
C GLU A 201 15.38 -13.40 -9.35
N GLU A 202 15.08 -12.49 -10.27
CA GLU A 202 15.61 -11.13 -10.29
C GLU A 202 15.19 -10.32 -9.05
N ILE A 203 13.90 -10.42 -8.67
CA ILE A 203 13.37 -9.76 -7.47
C ILE A 203 14.05 -10.32 -6.22
N GLN A 204 14.19 -11.64 -6.10
CA GLN A 204 14.89 -12.26 -4.96
C GLN A 204 16.36 -11.81 -4.90
N PHE A 205 17.04 -11.77 -6.05
CA PHE A 205 18.42 -11.28 -6.13
C PHE A 205 18.52 -9.83 -5.67
N LEU A 206 17.71 -8.91 -6.22
CA LEU A 206 17.75 -7.49 -5.85
C LEU A 206 17.38 -7.27 -4.37
N VAL A 207 16.38 -7.98 -3.84
CA VAL A 207 16.00 -7.91 -2.42
C VAL A 207 17.12 -8.46 -1.52
N SER A 208 17.85 -9.50 -1.94
CA SER A 208 19.00 -10.01 -1.18
C SER A 208 20.15 -9.02 -1.04
N LYS A 209 20.22 -7.99 -1.91
CA LYS A 209 21.22 -6.91 -1.81
C LYS A 209 20.84 -5.83 -0.81
N VAL A 210 19.63 -5.86 -0.27
CA VAL A 210 19.22 -4.93 0.78
C VAL A 210 19.99 -5.27 2.06
N ASN A 211 20.61 -4.25 2.65
CA ASN A 211 21.46 -4.43 3.82
C ASN A 211 20.72 -5.09 4.98
N GLY A 212 21.32 -6.12 5.57
CA GLY A 212 20.81 -6.83 6.74
C GLY A 212 19.87 -8.00 6.43
N ILE A 213 19.62 -8.31 5.15
CA ILE A 213 18.79 -9.46 4.76
C ILE A 213 19.66 -10.70 4.59
N SER A 214 19.35 -11.74 5.37
CA SER A 214 20.01 -13.06 5.34
C SER A 214 19.10 -14.13 4.72
N HIS A 215 17.79 -13.96 4.85
CA HIS A 215 16.80 -14.95 4.48
C HIS A 215 15.68 -14.33 3.63
N ILE A 216 15.24 -15.06 2.61
CA ILE A 216 14.12 -14.66 1.76
C ILE A 216 13.06 -15.74 1.80
N LYS A 217 11.82 -15.35 2.10
CA LYS A 217 10.64 -16.20 2.03
C LYS A 217 9.69 -15.69 0.96
N TRP A 218 9.38 -16.54 -0.03
CA TRP A 218 8.42 -16.21 -1.09
C TRP A 218 7.04 -16.75 -0.73
N ARG A 219 6.02 -15.87 -0.73
CA ARG A 219 4.62 -16.20 -0.40
C ARG A 219 3.70 -15.79 -1.57
N PRO A 220 3.42 -16.69 -2.50
CA PRO A 220 2.49 -16.41 -3.58
C PRO A 220 1.05 -16.35 -3.04
N SER A 221 0.26 -15.39 -3.52
CA SER A 221 -1.17 -15.28 -3.20
C SER A 221 -1.96 -16.11 -4.21
N ALA A 222 -2.07 -17.42 -3.97
CA ALA A 222 -2.60 -18.39 -4.94
C ALA A 222 -3.99 -17.99 -5.50
N ASP A 223 -4.91 -17.55 -4.64
CA ASP A 223 -6.25 -17.10 -5.06
C ASP A 223 -6.20 -15.92 -6.05
N ILE A 224 -5.33 -14.94 -5.80
CA ILE A 224 -5.18 -13.76 -6.67
C ILE A 224 -4.43 -14.14 -7.95
N LEU A 225 -3.41 -14.98 -7.86
CA LEU A 225 -2.63 -15.42 -9.01
C LEU A 225 -3.44 -16.30 -9.96
N LYS A 226 -4.44 -17.02 -9.45
CA LYS A 226 -5.43 -17.72 -10.27
C LYS A 226 -6.24 -16.74 -11.14
N GLU A 227 -6.62 -15.58 -10.60
CA GLU A 227 -7.26 -14.50 -11.38
C GLU A 227 -6.30 -13.85 -12.40
N GLU A 228 -5.00 -13.97 -12.19
CA GLU A 228 -3.95 -13.56 -13.13
C GLU A 228 -3.59 -14.65 -14.16
N GLY A 229 -4.27 -15.80 -14.13
CA GLY A 229 -4.05 -16.92 -15.05
C GLY A 229 -2.91 -17.86 -14.67
N LEU A 230 -2.43 -17.82 -13.42
CA LEU A 230 -1.41 -18.73 -12.90
C LEU A 230 -2.02 -19.67 -11.86
N ASP A 231 -2.01 -20.97 -12.15
CA ASP A 231 -2.41 -22.00 -11.18
C ASP A 231 -1.20 -22.44 -10.37
N ILE A 232 -0.98 -21.77 -9.24
CA ILE A 232 0.10 -22.11 -8.31
C ILE A 232 -0.47 -23.07 -7.28
N LEU A 233 0.01 -24.31 -7.31
CA LEU A 233 -0.21 -25.23 -6.20
C LEU A 233 0.49 -24.64 -4.97
N GLU A 234 -0.28 -24.24 -3.96
CA GLU A 234 0.27 -24.02 -2.64
C GLU A 234 0.88 -25.33 -2.18
N LYS A 235 2.21 -25.44 -2.28
CA LYS A 235 2.93 -26.44 -1.50
C LYS A 235 2.72 -26.04 -0.05
N LYS A 236 1.74 -26.65 0.60
CA LYS A 236 1.73 -26.76 2.05
C LYS A 236 2.99 -27.54 2.39
N GLU A 237 4.08 -26.84 2.62
CA GLU A 237 5.23 -27.45 3.26
C GLU A 237 4.68 -28.13 4.52
N PRO A 238 5.01 -29.41 4.78
CA PRO A 238 4.64 -30.04 6.03
C PRO A 238 5.06 -29.08 7.14
N ALA A 239 4.21 -28.83 8.13
CA ALA A 239 4.41 -27.84 9.19
C ALA A 239 5.75 -28.08 9.92
N SER A 240 6.84 -27.68 9.29
CA SER A 240 8.20 -27.81 9.78
C SER A 240 8.35 -26.64 10.71
N SER A 241 8.29 -26.94 12.01
CA SER A 241 8.59 -26.04 13.13
C SER A 241 8.35 -24.57 12.81
N CYS A 242 7.14 -24.05 13.11
CA CYS A 242 6.79 -22.63 13.10
C CYS A 242 8.05 -21.75 13.11
N SER A 243 8.45 -21.23 11.94
CA SER A 243 9.60 -20.33 11.85
C SER A 243 9.12 -18.99 12.37
N THR A 244 9.18 -18.84 13.71
CA THR A 244 8.97 -17.57 14.36
C THR A 244 10.26 -16.77 14.26
N VAL A 245 10.12 -15.49 13.94
CA VAL A 245 11.23 -14.53 13.93
C VAL A 245 10.98 -13.50 15.02
N LYS A 246 12.02 -13.18 15.79
CA LYS A 246 11.97 -12.08 16.75
C LYS A 246 12.22 -10.78 16.01
N VAL A 247 11.29 -9.86 16.12
CA VAL A 247 11.40 -8.51 15.55
C VAL A 247 11.18 -7.47 16.63
N MET A 248 11.57 -6.24 16.36
CA MET A 248 11.35 -5.09 17.21
C MET A 248 10.57 -4.03 16.43
N GLU A 249 9.58 -3.44 17.09
CA GLU A 249 8.85 -2.28 16.61
C GLU A 249 8.58 -1.34 17.78
N ASN A 250 8.99 -0.07 17.65
CA ASN A 250 8.83 0.96 18.67
C ASN A 250 9.41 0.55 20.05
N GLY A 251 10.50 -0.23 20.04
CA GLY A 251 11.16 -0.73 21.25
C GLY A 251 10.43 -1.89 21.94
N ILE A 252 9.42 -2.48 21.29
CA ILE A 252 8.72 -3.69 21.75
C ILE A 252 9.14 -4.84 20.86
N VAL A 253 9.46 -5.97 21.49
CA VAL A 253 9.87 -7.21 20.80
C VAL A 253 8.65 -8.09 20.55
N TYR A 254 8.53 -8.60 19.33
CA TYR A 254 7.44 -9.50 18.92
C TYR A 254 8.00 -10.79 18.34
N LEU A 255 7.34 -11.91 18.64
CA LEU A 255 7.44 -13.13 17.85
C LEU A 255 6.45 -13.08 16.69
N VAL A 256 6.99 -13.10 15.48
CA VAL A 256 6.22 -13.09 14.24
C VAL A 256 6.27 -14.47 13.63
N SER A 257 5.09 -15.09 13.45
CA SER A 257 4.99 -16.33 12.67
C SER A 257 5.01 -15.98 11.18
N LEU A 258 6.01 -16.48 10.47
CA LEU A 258 6.13 -16.27 9.02
C LEU A 258 5.03 -17.00 8.21
N GLU A 259 4.28 -17.90 8.84
CA GLU A 259 3.08 -18.57 8.29
C GLU A 259 1.77 -17.87 8.67
N GLY A 260 1.84 -16.83 9.51
CA GLY A 260 0.67 -16.09 9.99
C GLY A 260 -0.09 -15.36 8.87
N GLN A 261 -1.23 -14.77 9.25
CA GLN A 261 -2.06 -13.97 8.35
C GLN A 261 -1.26 -12.83 7.70
N LYS A 262 -1.69 -12.41 6.49
CA LYS A 262 -0.93 -11.52 5.60
C LYS A 262 0.47 -12.10 5.34
N THR A 263 1.52 -11.37 5.68
CA THR A 263 2.94 -11.78 5.61
C THR A 263 3.47 -12.31 6.94
N GLY A 264 2.66 -12.26 8.01
CA GLY A 264 3.00 -12.71 9.37
C GLY A 264 2.77 -11.65 10.45
N PHE A 265 2.86 -10.36 10.11
CA PHE A 265 2.71 -9.24 11.04
C PHE A 265 2.12 -7.99 10.36
N TYR A 266 1.32 -7.23 11.11
CA TYR A 266 0.62 -6.05 10.63
C TYR A 266 1.50 -4.79 10.78
N ALA A 267 2.47 -4.63 9.88
CA ALA A 267 3.37 -3.47 9.88
C ALA A 267 2.67 -2.14 9.53
N ASP A 268 1.47 -2.20 8.95
CA ASP A 268 0.62 -1.04 8.64
C ASP A 268 0.07 -0.34 9.89
N GLN A 269 -0.08 -1.05 10.99
CA GLN A 269 -0.60 -0.51 12.26
C GLN A 269 0.49 0.08 13.17
N ARG A 270 1.76 0.17 12.74
CA ARG A 270 2.90 0.63 13.58
C ARG A 270 2.66 1.98 14.24
N GLU A 271 2.27 2.98 13.45
CA GLU A 271 2.10 4.35 13.95
C GLU A 271 0.88 4.44 14.89
N ASN A 272 -0.19 3.71 14.59
CA ASN A 272 -1.36 3.63 15.45
C ASN A 272 -1.02 2.97 16.79
N ARG A 273 -0.24 1.88 16.78
CA ARG A 273 0.26 1.23 17.99
C ARG A 273 1.13 2.17 18.82
N HIS A 274 2.04 2.91 18.19
CA HIS A 274 2.85 3.91 18.88
C HIS A 274 1.98 4.99 19.52
N PHE A 275 1.01 5.52 18.77
CA PHE A 275 0.09 6.53 19.27
C PHE A 275 -0.70 6.07 20.49
N ILE A 276 -1.20 4.83 20.48
CA ILE A 276 -1.89 4.23 21.64
C ILE A 276 -0.97 4.19 22.87
N SER A 277 0.32 3.85 22.69
CA SER A 277 1.29 3.89 23.79
C SER A 277 1.36 5.26 24.47
N LEU A 278 1.32 6.34 23.69
CA LEU A 278 1.38 7.72 24.21
C LEU A 278 0.14 8.12 25.01
N LEU A 279 -1.01 7.50 24.76
CA LEU A 279 -2.27 7.78 25.46
C LEU A 279 -2.50 6.89 26.68
N SER A 280 -1.74 5.80 26.81
CA SER A 280 -2.11 4.70 27.71
C SER A 280 -1.72 4.91 29.17
N LYS A 281 -0.94 5.94 29.50
CA LYS A 281 -0.47 6.16 30.88
C LYS A 281 -1.63 6.25 31.87
N ASP A 282 -1.58 5.39 32.89
CA ASP A 282 -2.57 5.29 33.98
C ASP A 282 -4.01 4.96 33.49
N GLN A 283 -4.17 4.48 32.25
CA GLN A 283 -5.47 4.11 31.68
C GLN A 283 -5.79 2.62 31.86
N ARG A 284 -7.08 2.29 31.94
CA ARG A 284 -7.62 0.94 31.75
C ARG A 284 -7.94 0.74 30.27
N VAL A 285 -7.26 -0.20 29.62
CA VAL A 285 -7.31 -0.39 28.17
C VAL A 285 -7.96 -1.73 27.81
N LEU A 286 -8.85 -1.71 26.81
CA LEU A 286 -9.43 -2.89 26.18
C LEU A 286 -9.01 -2.96 24.71
N ASP A 287 -8.40 -4.07 24.30
CA ASP A 287 -7.94 -4.33 22.93
C ASP A 287 -8.77 -5.47 22.31
N ILE A 288 -9.71 -5.13 21.43
CA ILE A 288 -10.68 -6.06 20.83
C ILE A 288 -10.17 -6.53 19.47
N CYS A 289 -10.19 -7.84 19.27
CA CYS A 289 -9.54 -8.51 18.13
C CYS A 289 -8.01 -8.30 18.16
N CYS A 290 -7.41 -8.49 19.34
CA CYS A 290 -6.04 -8.09 19.63
C CYS A 290 -4.96 -8.90 18.88
N TYR A 291 -5.32 -10.02 18.26
CA TYR A 291 -4.40 -10.95 17.61
C TYR A 291 -3.22 -11.32 18.54
N SER A 292 -1.98 -11.07 18.14
CA SER A 292 -0.76 -11.31 18.93
C SER A 292 -0.43 -10.20 19.95
N GLY A 293 -1.42 -9.36 20.28
CA GLY A 293 -1.34 -8.36 21.35
C GLY A 293 -0.68 -7.05 20.93
N GLY A 294 -0.64 -6.71 19.65
CA GLY A 294 0.10 -5.56 19.14
C GLY A 294 -0.20 -4.25 19.87
N PHE A 295 -1.48 -3.89 19.98
CA PHE A 295 -1.92 -2.70 20.70
C PHE A 295 -1.82 -2.85 22.20
N ALA A 296 -2.27 -3.98 22.76
CA ALA A 296 -2.18 -4.28 24.19
C ALA A 296 -0.74 -4.14 24.75
N LEU A 297 0.26 -4.65 24.03
CA LEU A 297 1.67 -4.54 24.41
C LEU A 297 2.17 -3.09 24.38
N ASN A 298 1.75 -2.30 23.38
CA ASN A 298 2.08 -0.86 23.31
C ASN A 298 1.42 -0.07 24.45
N ALA A 299 0.18 -0.39 24.77
CA ALA A 299 -0.53 0.21 25.89
C ALA A 299 0.15 -0.09 27.23
N ALA A 300 0.49 -1.36 27.47
CA ALA A 300 1.22 -1.78 28.66
C ALA A 300 2.60 -1.10 28.77
N LYS A 301 3.36 -1.03 27.66
CA LYS A 301 4.65 -0.32 27.61
C LYS A 301 4.50 1.20 27.84
N GLY A 302 3.38 1.76 27.41
CA GLY A 302 3.00 3.17 27.61
C GLY A 302 2.59 3.52 29.04
N GLY A 303 2.51 2.53 29.94
CA GLY A 303 2.19 2.73 31.35
C GLY A 303 0.71 2.59 31.69
N ALA A 304 -0.07 1.82 30.91
CA ALA A 304 -1.42 1.44 31.30
C ALA A 304 -1.46 0.79 32.69
N ASP A 305 -2.50 1.10 33.46
CA ASP A 305 -2.74 0.50 34.77
C ASP A 305 -3.19 -0.96 34.62
N ASN A 306 -4.09 -1.19 33.66
CA ASN A 306 -4.59 -2.52 33.31
C ASN A 306 -4.93 -2.62 31.82
N VAL A 307 -4.56 -3.72 31.17
CA VAL A 307 -4.83 -4.02 29.77
C VAL A 307 -5.48 -5.39 29.63
N ILE A 308 -6.60 -5.46 28.90
CA ILE A 308 -7.25 -6.72 28.52
C ILE A 308 -7.29 -6.80 27.00
N GLY A 309 -6.74 -7.88 26.44
CA GLY A 309 -6.87 -8.19 25.01
C GLY A 309 -7.82 -9.37 24.76
N ILE A 310 -8.68 -9.25 23.76
CA ILE A 310 -9.66 -10.29 23.38
C ILE A 310 -9.38 -10.77 21.95
N ASP A 311 -9.25 -12.08 21.77
CA ASP A 311 -9.21 -12.68 20.43
C ASP A 311 -9.85 -14.08 20.41
N SER A 312 -10.36 -14.50 19.26
CA SER A 312 -10.95 -15.83 19.07
C SER A 312 -9.88 -16.91 18.86
N SER A 313 -8.69 -16.53 18.38
CA SER A 313 -7.59 -17.42 18.03
C SER A 313 -6.70 -17.73 19.23
N GLY A 314 -6.76 -18.97 19.72
CA GLY A 314 -5.90 -19.43 20.81
C GLY A 314 -4.41 -19.29 20.50
N SER A 315 -3.98 -19.67 19.30
CA SER A 315 -2.57 -19.58 18.90
C SER A 315 -2.06 -18.14 18.77
N ALA A 316 -2.95 -17.18 18.49
CA ALA A 316 -2.57 -15.76 18.50
C ALA A 316 -2.35 -15.27 19.94
N LEU A 317 -3.20 -15.70 20.87
CA LEU A 317 -3.05 -15.39 22.29
C LEU A 317 -1.85 -16.08 22.92
N ASP A 318 -1.50 -17.30 22.49
CA ASP A 318 -0.26 -17.96 22.91
C ASP A 318 0.96 -17.11 22.56
N LEU A 319 1.04 -16.61 21.31
CA LEU A 319 2.09 -15.66 20.90
C LEU A 319 2.03 -14.34 21.68
N ALA A 320 0.83 -13.83 21.98
CA ALA A 320 0.66 -12.61 22.76
C ALA A 320 1.21 -12.76 24.19
N ASN A 321 0.97 -13.91 24.82
CA ASN A 321 1.53 -14.25 26.13
C ASN A 321 3.05 -14.41 26.09
N GLU A 322 3.61 -15.03 25.05
CA GLU A 322 5.06 -15.08 24.85
C GLU A 322 5.66 -13.67 24.70
N ASN A 323 4.98 -12.77 24.00
CA ASN A 323 5.41 -11.39 23.84
C ASN A 323 5.41 -10.60 25.17
N ILE A 324 4.51 -10.89 26.12
CA ILE A 324 4.58 -10.29 27.48
C ILE A 324 5.92 -10.63 28.12
N ILE A 325 6.28 -11.92 28.10
CA ILE A 325 7.52 -12.43 28.70
C ILE A 325 8.74 -11.79 28.02
N LEU A 326 8.76 -11.72 26.70
CA LEU A 326 9.87 -11.14 25.93
C LEU A 326 10.13 -9.66 26.22
N ASN A 327 9.11 -8.93 26.66
CA ASN A 327 9.20 -7.51 26.97
C ASN A 327 9.29 -7.22 28.48
N GLU A 328 9.41 -8.27 29.30
CA GLU A 328 9.46 -8.17 30.76
C GLU A 328 8.28 -7.36 31.34
N LEU A 329 7.12 -7.46 30.69
CA LEU A 329 5.92 -6.76 31.13
C LEU A 329 5.30 -7.50 32.32
N ASN A 330 4.77 -6.74 33.28
CA ASN A 330 4.13 -7.32 34.46
C ASN A 330 2.85 -8.08 34.05
N PRO A 331 2.78 -9.41 34.22
CA PRO A 331 1.61 -10.21 33.84
C PRO A 331 0.37 -9.89 34.68
N GLY A 332 0.52 -9.18 35.81
CA GLY A 332 -0.60 -8.66 36.59
C GLY A 332 -1.27 -7.41 36.00
N ARG A 333 -0.67 -6.77 34.98
CA ARG A 333 -1.19 -5.56 34.32
C ARG A 333 -1.70 -5.77 32.91
N ILE A 334 -1.41 -6.92 32.30
CA ILE A 334 -1.84 -7.25 30.95
C ILE A 334 -2.31 -8.70 30.92
N SER A 335 -3.49 -8.93 30.38
CA SER A 335 -4.07 -10.27 30.26
C SER A 335 -4.78 -10.45 28.91
N PHE A 336 -4.85 -11.69 28.45
CA PHE A 336 -5.50 -12.06 27.21
C PHE A 336 -6.60 -13.07 27.45
N VAL A 337 -7.78 -12.84 26.87
CA VAL A 337 -8.95 -13.70 27.02
C VAL A 337 -9.35 -14.24 25.66
N LYS A 338 -9.44 -15.57 25.57
CA LYS A 338 -9.98 -16.23 24.38
C LYS A 338 -11.49 -16.10 24.36
N GLY A 339 -12.04 -15.48 23.32
CA GLY A 339 -13.48 -15.30 23.22
C GLY A 339 -13.94 -14.65 21.91
N ASP A 340 -15.25 -14.69 21.69
CA ASP A 340 -15.90 -13.88 20.67
C ASP A 340 -16.01 -12.43 21.16
N ALA A 341 -15.64 -11.48 20.31
CA ALA A 341 -15.60 -10.06 20.65
C ALA A 341 -16.99 -9.53 21.06
N THR A 342 -18.03 -9.86 20.29
CA THR A 342 -19.39 -9.40 20.55
C THR A 342 -19.95 -10.01 21.84
N ALA A 343 -19.71 -11.29 22.10
CA ALA A 343 -20.11 -11.95 23.33
C ALA A 343 -19.41 -11.36 24.55
N PHE A 344 -18.10 -11.11 24.47
CA PHE A 344 -17.33 -10.47 25.54
C PHE A 344 -17.91 -9.09 25.87
N MET A 345 -18.13 -8.28 24.85
CA MET A 345 -18.65 -6.92 25.00
C MET A 345 -20.06 -6.87 25.62
N LYS A 346 -20.96 -7.78 25.22
CA LYS A 346 -22.29 -7.92 25.87
C LYS A 346 -22.16 -8.27 27.35
N GLY A 347 -21.25 -9.20 27.68
CA GLY A 347 -20.92 -9.57 29.04
C GLY A 347 -20.40 -8.38 29.87
N ALA A 348 -19.45 -7.64 29.32
CA ALA A 348 -18.89 -6.43 29.92
C ALA A 348 -19.96 -5.39 30.26
N ILE A 349 -20.87 -5.09 29.32
CA ILE A 349 -21.99 -4.16 29.55
C ILE A 349 -22.87 -4.65 30.69
N SER A 350 -23.26 -5.93 30.69
CA SER A 350 -24.12 -6.48 31.74
C SER A 350 -23.51 -6.41 33.15
N LYS A 351 -22.18 -6.38 33.23
CA LYS A 351 -21.41 -6.24 34.47
C LYS A 351 -21.05 -4.78 34.79
N ASN A 352 -21.44 -3.84 33.92
CA ASN A 352 -21.09 -2.43 34.00
C ASN A 352 -19.57 -2.21 34.10
N GLU A 353 -18.80 -3.03 33.36
CA GLU A 353 -17.35 -2.86 33.22
C GLU A 353 -17.06 -1.62 32.36
N LEU A 354 -16.06 -0.83 32.76
CA LEU A 354 -15.66 0.41 32.11
C LEU A 354 -14.16 0.40 31.81
N TRP A 355 -13.79 1.02 30.70
CA TRP A 355 -12.43 1.24 30.25
C TRP A 355 -12.26 2.69 29.84
N ASP A 356 -11.05 3.22 30.02
CA ASP A 356 -10.72 4.58 29.61
C ASP A 356 -10.32 4.65 28.13
N LEU A 357 -9.81 3.52 27.59
CA LEU A 357 -9.42 3.38 26.19
C LEU A 357 -9.90 2.04 25.62
N VAL A 358 -10.67 2.09 24.54
CA VAL A 358 -11.12 0.90 23.81
C VAL A 358 -10.58 0.93 22.39
N ILE A 359 -9.94 -0.16 21.96
CA ILE A 359 -9.33 -0.34 20.66
C ILE A 359 -10.11 -1.42 19.93
N LEU A 360 -10.50 -1.13 18.69
CA LEU A 360 -11.31 -2.02 17.86
C LEU A 360 -10.67 -2.16 16.49
N ASP A 361 -10.01 -3.30 16.23
CA ASP A 361 -9.35 -3.61 14.94
C ASP A 361 -9.89 -4.93 14.33
N PRO A 362 -11.16 -4.97 13.91
CA PRO A 362 -11.79 -6.20 13.41
C PRO A 362 -11.28 -6.58 12.01
N PRO A 363 -11.38 -7.86 11.63
CA PRO A 363 -11.04 -8.29 10.28
C PRO A 363 -11.95 -7.63 9.22
N LYS A 364 -11.54 -7.69 7.95
CA LYS A 364 -12.30 -7.10 6.83
C LYS A 364 -13.74 -7.63 6.77
N LEU A 365 -14.72 -6.79 7.13
CA LEU A 365 -16.14 -7.14 7.13
C LEU A 365 -16.81 -7.08 5.74
N ALA A 366 -16.20 -6.40 4.76
CA ALA A 366 -16.76 -6.25 3.41
C ALA A 366 -15.74 -6.66 2.32
N PRO A 367 -15.49 -7.97 2.12
CA PRO A 367 -14.51 -8.44 1.14
C PRO A 367 -14.93 -8.17 -0.32
N ARG A 368 -16.22 -7.93 -0.58
CA ARG A 368 -16.77 -7.64 -1.92
C ARG A 368 -17.86 -6.57 -1.85
N LYS A 369 -18.00 -5.76 -2.90
CA LYS A 369 -19.07 -4.72 -3.00
C LYS A 369 -20.48 -5.27 -2.72
N LYS A 370 -20.77 -6.53 -3.06
CA LYS A 370 -22.07 -7.18 -2.83
C LYS A 370 -22.33 -7.55 -1.35
N VAL A 371 -21.31 -7.57 -0.50
CA VAL A 371 -21.41 -7.92 0.94
C VAL A 371 -21.70 -6.68 1.82
N ARG A 372 -21.71 -5.46 1.23
CA ARG A 372 -22.04 -4.21 1.95
C ARG A 372 -23.41 -4.19 2.64
N VAL A 373 -24.32 -5.10 2.29
CA VAL A 373 -25.68 -5.15 2.86
C VAL A 373 -25.74 -5.95 4.18
N ILE A 374 -24.73 -6.77 4.49
CA ILE A 374 -24.70 -7.62 5.70
C ILE A 374 -23.75 -7.05 6.77
N ALA A 375 -22.67 -6.39 6.35
CA ALA A 375 -21.67 -5.79 7.23
C ALA A 375 -22.10 -4.61 8.15
N PRO A 376 -23.20 -3.85 7.91
CA PRO A 376 -23.57 -2.75 8.80
C PRO A 376 -23.89 -3.22 10.23
N LEU A 377 -24.46 -4.42 10.37
CA LEU A 377 -24.92 -4.93 11.66
C LEU A 377 -23.76 -5.21 12.64
N ASP A 378 -22.62 -5.76 12.20
CA ASP A 378 -21.56 -6.18 13.14
C ASP A 378 -20.75 -4.99 13.70
N LEU A 379 -20.44 -3.97 12.88
CA LEU A 379 -19.63 -2.84 13.33
C LEU A 379 -20.46 -1.77 14.05
N GLU A 380 -21.72 -1.56 13.64
CA GLU A 380 -22.64 -0.69 14.39
C GLU A 380 -22.97 -1.32 15.74
N ASP A 381 -23.18 -2.63 15.82
CA ASP A 381 -23.37 -3.30 17.12
C ASP A 381 -22.14 -3.11 18.02
N LEU A 382 -20.92 -3.25 17.50
CA LEU A 382 -19.69 -3.01 18.27
C LEU A 382 -19.51 -1.54 18.68
N LEU A 383 -19.87 -0.57 17.83
CA LEU A 383 -19.76 0.86 18.10
C LEU A 383 -20.90 1.43 18.96
N VAL A 384 -22.07 0.80 18.97
CA VAL A 384 -23.18 1.14 19.88
C VAL A 384 -22.88 0.65 21.30
N ILE A 385 -21.98 -0.34 21.42
CA ILE A 385 -21.56 -0.96 22.67
C ILE A 385 -20.40 -0.16 23.34
N ILE A 386 -19.56 0.55 22.57
CA ILE A 386 -18.52 1.47 23.06
C ILE A 386 -19.14 2.83 23.38
#